data_AF-A0A662PXX2-F1
#
_entry.id   AF-A0A662PXX2-F1
#
_cell.length_a   1.000
_cell.length_b   1.000
_cell.length_c   1.000
_cell.angle_alpha   90.00
_cell.angle_beta   90.00
_cell.angle_gamma   90.00
#
_symmetry.space_group_name_H-M   'P 1'
#
loop_
_entity.id
_entity.type
_entity.pdbx_description
1 polymer ?
#
loop_
_entity_poly.entity_id
_entity_poly.type
_entity_poly.pdbx_seq_one_letter_code
_entity_poly.pdbx_strand_id
1 'polypeptide(L)' 'MGVQPSPEEKILYQCVWCGRIFEKRMLSKINETRCPFCGFNVIKKAKPLTAKLIVTSKLTEEQRLLTET' A
#
# COMPACT_ATOMS: atom_id res chain seq x y z
N MET A 1 -16.47 13.64 20.64
CA MET A 1 -16.91 12.74 19.55
C MET A 1 -15.71 12.50 18.65
N GLY A 2 -15.01 11.38 18.82
CA GLY A 2 -13.88 11.02 17.96
C GLY A 2 -14.41 10.47 16.65
N VAL A 3 -14.12 11.15 15.53
CA VAL A 3 -14.42 10.63 14.20
C VAL A 3 -13.52 9.43 13.98
N GLN A 4 -14.05 8.22 14.20
CA GLN A 4 -13.39 6.99 13.81
C GLN A 4 -13.32 6.96 12.29
N PRO A 5 -12.13 7.01 11.70
CA PRO A 5 -12.02 6.99 10.26
C PRO A 5 -12.27 5.55 9.77
N SER A 6 -13.18 5.40 8.81
CA SER A 6 -13.57 4.08 8.27
C SER A 6 -12.36 3.36 7.65
N PRO A 7 -12.32 2.01 7.59
CA PRO A 7 -11.18 1.25 7.03
C PRO A 7 -10.91 1.51 5.53
N GLU A 8 -11.68 2.39 4.90
CA GLU A 8 -11.39 3.01 3.60
C GLU A 8 -10.36 4.15 3.70
N GLU A 9 -9.81 4.35 4.89
CA GLU A 9 -8.82 5.36 5.25
C GLU A 9 -7.68 5.44 4.24
N LYS A 10 -7.78 6.47 3.41
CA LYS A 10 -6.72 6.98 2.54
C LYS A 10 -6.08 5.87 1.71
N ILE A 11 -6.88 5.16 0.92
CA ILE A 11 -6.32 4.37 -0.19
C ILE A 11 -5.62 5.35 -1.13
N LEU A 12 -4.29 5.35 -1.05
CA LEU A 12 -3.41 6.13 -1.89
C LEU A 12 -3.03 5.30 -3.12
N TYR A 13 -3.14 5.92 -4.28
CA TYR A 13 -2.65 5.40 -5.55
C TYR A 13 -1.45 6.20 -6.00
N GLN A 14 -0.53 5.55 -6.71
CA GLN A 14 0.60 6.17 -7.36
C GLN A 14 0.53 5.93 -8.87
N CYS A 15 0.67 6.98 -9.67
CA CYS A 15 0.79 6.82 -11.12
C CYS A 15 2.13 6.15 -11.48
N VAL A 16 2.10 5.19 -12.41
CA VAL A 16 3.32 4.53 -12.90
C VAL A 16 4.14 5.44 -13.82
N TRP A 17 3.48 6.36 -14.54
CA TRP A 17 4.14 7.27 -15.47
C TRP A 17 4.74 8.50 -14.78
N CYS A 18 3.93 9.27 -14.05
CA CYS A 18 4.37 10.54 -13.44
C CYS A 18 4.77 10.42 -11.96
N GLY A 19 4.58 9.25 -11.34
CA GLY A 19 4.99 8.99 -9.95
C GLY A 19 4.17 9.71 -8.86
N ARG A 20 3.22 10.57 -9.22
CA ARG A 20 2.39 11.32 -8.27
C ARG A 20 1.47 10.39 -7.47
N ILE A 21 1.30 10.72 -6.19
CA ILE A 21 0.46 10.00 -5.24
C ILE A 21 -0.83 10.79 -5.02
N PHE A 22 -1.98 10.12 -5.00
CA PHE A 22 -3.30 10.74 -4.81
C PHE A 22 -4.30 9.76 -4.19
N GLU A 23 -5.39 10.29 -3.66
CA GLU A 23 -6.44 9.50 -3.00
C GLU A 23 -7.44 8.89 -3.99
N LYS A 24 -8.06 7.77 -3.60
CA LYS A 24 -9.16 7.15 -4.36
C LYS A 24 -10.29 8.13 -4.69
N ARG A 25 -10.57 9.11 -3.82
CA ARG A 25 -11.63 10.11 -4.00
C ARG A 25 -11.42 11.00 -5.25
N MET A 26 -10.17 11.12 -5.71
CA MET A 26 -9.81 11.91 -6.88
C MET A 26 -10.04 11.14 -8.20
N LEU A 27 -10.30 9.83 -8.13
CA LEU A 27 -10.67 9.01 -9.28
C LEU A 27 -12.19 9.06 -9.48
N SER A 28 -12.63 9.35 -10.71
CA SER A 28 -14.04 9.23 -11.07
C SER A 28 -14.43 7.76 -11.26
N LYS A 29 -15.67 7.38 -10.90
CA LYS A 29 -16.21 6.01 -11.07
C LYS A 29 -16.13 5.47 -12.51
N ILE A 30 -16.06 6.37 -13.49
CA ILE A 30 -15.99 6.01 -14.93
C ILE A 30 -14.53 5.77 -15.36
N ASN A 31 -13.56 6.42 -14.70
CA ASN A 31 -12.16 6.45 -15.09
C ASN A 31 -11.26 5.99 -13.93
N GLU A 32 -11.58 4.86 -13.33
CA GLU A 32 -10.97 4.39 -12.07
C GLU A 32 -9.47 4.09 -12.18
N THR A 33 -8.94 3.91 -13.38
CA THR A 33 -7.52 3.59 -13.63
C THR A 33 -6.72 4.74 -14.24
N ARG A 34 -7.37 5.88 -14.52
CA ARG A 34 -6.73 7.03 -15.18
C ARG A 34 -6.12 7.98 -14.16
N CYS A 35 -4.84 8.29 -14.32
CA CYS A 35 -4.19 9.28 -13.47
C CYS A 35 -4.80 10.68 -13.69
N PRO A 36 -5.20 11.40 -12.62
CA PRO A 36 -5.82 12.72 -12.74
C PRO A 36 -4.84 13.83 -13.18
N PHE A 37 -3.54 13.57 -13.15
CA PHE A 37 -2.52 14.57 -13.49
C PHE A 37 -2.00 14.45 -14.93
N CYS A 38 -1.71 13.24 -15.41
CA CYS A 38 -1.16 13.01 -16.75
C CYS A 38 -2.12 12.28 -17.70
N GLY A 39 -3.26 11.79 -17.19
CA GLY A 39 -4.25 11.07 -18.00
C GLY A 39 -3.84 9.66 -18.43
N PHE A 40 -2.72 9.12 -17.94
CA PHE A 40 -2.24 7.77 -18.25
C PHE A 40 -3.06 6.69 -17.51
N ASN A 41 -3.35 5.56 -18.17
CA ASN A 41 -4.25 4.50 -17.67
C ASN A 41 -3.53 3.39 -16.89
N VAL A 42 -2.66 3.75 -15.95
CA VAL A 42 -2.02 2.78 -15.05
C VAL A 42 -1.70 3.43 -13.71
N ILE A 43 -2.31 2.88 -12.65
CA ILE A 43 -2.11 3.30 -11.25
C ILE A 43 -1.81 2.07 -10.39
N LYS A 44 -0.89 2.20 -9.44
CA LYS A 44 -0.57 1.16 -8.45
C LYS A 44 -0.98 1.61 -7.07
N LYS A 45 -1.39 0.69 -6.19
CA LYS A 45 -1.65 1.02 -4.79
C LYS A 45 -0.34 1.42 -4.12
N ALA A 46 -0.33 2.55 -3.41
CA ALA A 46 0.84 2.99 -2.67
C ALA A 46 1.14 2.02 -1.52
N LYS A 47 2.42 1.91 -1.16
CA LYS A 47 2.80 1.15 0.04
C LYS A 47 2.18 1.81 1.27
N PRO A 48 1.59 1.03 2.20
CA PRO A 48 1.13 1.59 3.46
C PRO A 48 2.33 2.18 4.22
N LEU A 49 2.10 3.26 4.97
CA LEU A 49 3.10 3.86 5.86
C LEU A 49 3.42 2.93 7.05
N THR A 50 2.48 2.07 7.42
CA THR A 50 2.64 1.08 8.47
C THR A 50 3.44 -0.12 7.97
N ALA A 51 4.50 -0.45 8.71
CA ALA A 51 5.27 -1.67 8.47
C ALA A 51 4.39 -2.89 8.71
N LYS A 52 4.52 -3.90 7.84
CA LYS A 52 3.85 -5.19 8.03
C LYS A 52 4.69 -6.05 8.95
N LEU A 53 4.07 -6.60 9.99
CA LEU A 53 4.68 -7.67 10.77
C LEU A 53 4.65 -8.95 9.93
N ILE A 54 5.82 -9.43 9.51
CA ILE A 54 5.96 -10.69 8.78
C ILE A 54 6.38 -11.75 9.79
N VAL A 55 5.46 -12.65 10.14
CA VAL A 55 5.75 -13.81 11.00
C VAL A 55 6.13 -14.99 10.11
N THR A 56 7.42 -15.28 9.99
CA THR A 56 7.91 -16.48 9.31
C THR A 56 8.05 -17.61 10.31
N SER A 57 7.37 -18.72 10.06
CA SER A 57 7.21 -19.84 11.00
C SER A 57 8.46 -20.69 11.27
N LYS A 58 9.63 -20.36 10.69
CA LYS A 58 10.81 -21.25 10.75
C LYS A 58 12.14 -20.62 11.11
N LEU A 59 12.28 -19.29 11.18
CA LEU A 59 13.60 -18.69 11.45
C LEU A 59 14.16 -19.03 12.84
N THR A 60 13.30 -19.25 13.84
CA THR A 60 13.74 -19.49 15.22
C THR A 60 14.36 -20.88 15.46
N GLU A 61 14.01 -21.91 14.68
CA GLU A 61 14.60 -23.25 14.85
C GLU A 61 15.97 -23.35 14.18
N GLU A 62 16.10 -22.83 12.96
CA GLU A 62 17.36 -22.79 12.22
C GLU A 62 18.41 -21.98 12.99
N GLN A 63 18.04 -20.81 13.54
CA GLN A 63 18.93 -19.99 14.37
C GLN A 63 19.38 -20.69 15.66
N ARG A 64 18.52 -21.50 16.29
CA ARG A 64 18.89 -22.29 17.48
C ARG A 64 19.94 -23.36 17.17
N LEU A 65 19.69 -24.14 16.11
CA LEU A 65 20.58 -25.20 15.64
C LEU A 65 21.99 -24.68 15.28
N LEU A 66 22.08 -23.45 14.77
CA LEU A 66 23.34 -22.79 14.42
C LEU A 66 24.13 -22.27 15.64
N THR A 67 23.46 -22.00 16.78
CA THR A 67 24.10 -21.47 17.99
C THR A 67 24.55 -22.55 18.99
N GLU A 68 24.13 -23.79 18.78
CA GLU A 68 24.42 -24.94 19.67
C GLU A 68 25.58 -25.84 19.17
N THR A 69 26.31 -25.42 18.13
CA THR A 69 27.54 -26.08 17.63
C THR A 69 28.76 -25.24 17.99
#